data_AF-A8DMS0-F1
#
_entry.id   AF-A8DMS0-F1
#
_cell.length_a   1.000
_cell.length_b   1.000
_cell.length_c   1.000
_cell.angle_alpha   90.00
_cell.angle_beta   90.00
_cell.angle_gamma   90.00
#
_symmetry.space_group_name_H-M   'P 1'
#
loop_
_entity.id
_entity.type
_entity.pdbx_description
1 polymer ?
#
loop_
_entity_poly.entity_id
_entity_poly.type
_entity_poly.pdbx_seq_one_letter_code
_entity_poly.pdbx_strand_id
1 'polypeptide(L)'
;TKPSNCNGSQFDTRKVSPKMRIKLKKSWPDVESGNDTRFWKDEWNKHGTCSVERLNQMQYFERSHDMWLSYNITEILKNASIVPHPTQTWTYSDIVSPIKTATGRTPTLRCKQDKKT
;
A
#
# COMPACT_ATOMS: atom_id res chain seq x y z
N THR A 1 -4.78 11.65 -13.36
CA THR A 1 -4.48 12.01 -11.95
C THR A 1 -5.42 11.21 -11.05
N LYS A 2 -4.98 10.78 -9.86
CA LYS A 2 -5.88 10.16 -8.87
C LYS A 2 -6.58 11.27 -8.05
N PRO A 3 -7.86 11.14 -7.71
CA PRO A 3 -8.54 12.12 -6.86
C PRO A 3 -7.82 12.31 -5.51
N SER A 4 -7.79 13.55 -5.03
CA SER A 4 -7.19 13.89 -3.74
C SER A 4 -7.84 15.12 -3.13
N ASN A 5 -7.81 15.22 -1.79
CA ASN A 5 -8.35 16.32 -1.00
C ASN A 5 -9.84 16.60 -1.29
N CYS A 6 -10.63 15.54 -1.48
CA CYS A 6 -12.06 15.67 -1.70
C CYS A 6 -12.79 16.08 -0.41
N ASN A 7 -13.94 16.71 -0.55
CA ASN A 7 -14.80 17.04 0.59
C ASN A 7 -15.26 15.77 1.31
N GLY A 8 -15.19 15.78 2.64
CA GLY A 8 -15.58 14.65 3.47
C GLY A 8 -15.22 14.84 4.93
N SER A 9 -15.73 13.95 5.79
CA SER A 9 -15.34 13.97 7.21
C SER A 9 -13.85 13.67 7.36
N GLN A 10 -13.16 14.50 8.14
CA GLN A 10 -11.78 14.28 8.52
C GLN A 10 -11.62 12.98 9.31
N PHE A 11 -10.40 12.45 9.31
CA PHE A 11 -10.05 11.22 10.01
C PHE A 11 -10.45 11.27 11.48
N ASP A 12 -11.20 10.27 11.92
CA ASP A 12 -11.51 10.05 13.33
C ASP A 12 -10.97 8.69 13.76
N THR A 13 -9.93 8.69 14.60
CA THR A 13 -9.32 7.44 15.08
C THR A 13 -10.35 6.50 15.72
N ARG A 14 -11.40 7.03 16.37
CA ARG A 14 -12.45 6.24 17.03
C ARG A 14 -13.27 5.41 16.03
N LYS A 15 -13.31 5.81 14.75
CA LYS A 15 -13.97 5.05 13.68
C LYS A 15 -13.12 3.89 13.14
N VAL A 16 -11.86 3.76 13.56
CA VAL A 16 -11.02 2.60 13.25
C VAL A 16 -10.92 1.72 14.49
N SER A 17 -11.51 0.52 14.44
CA SER A 17 -11.57 -0.37 15.60
C SER A 17 -10.17 -0.77 16.09
N PRO A 18 -9.99 -1.07 17.38
CA PRO A 18 -8.70 -1.53 17.92
C PRO A 18 -8.13 -2.75 17.16
N LYS A 19 -8.99 -3.71 16.81
CA LYS A 19 -8.63 -4.88 15.99
C LYS A 19 -8.11 -4.48 14.61
N MET A 20 -8.72 -3.48 13.98
CA MET A 20 -8.26 -2.99 12.68
C MET A 20 -6.93 -2.25 12.78
N ARG A 21 -6.71 -1.46 13.83
CA ARG A 21 -5.41 -0.81 14.05
C ARG A 21 -4.28 -1.83 14.17
N ILE A 22 -4.49 -2.96 14.85
CA ILE A 22 -3.49 -4.05 14.92
C ILE A 22 -3.19 -4.62 13.53
N LYS A 23 -4.22 -4.82 12.70
CA LYS A 23 -4.05 -5.27 11.31
C LYS A 23 -3.26 -4.25 10.48
N LEU A 24 -3.62 -2.97 10.56
CA LEU A 24 -2.97 -1.89 9.83
C LEU A 24 -1.52 -1.68 10.25
N LYS A 25 -1.16 -1.89 11.54
CA LYS A 25 0.26 -1.88 11.97
C LYS A 25 1.13 -2.89 11.22
N LYS A 26 0.54 -3.98 10.74
CA LYS A 26 1.25 -4.99 9.93
C LYS A 26 1.18 -4.68 8.44
N SER A 27 0.00 -4.34 7.92
CA SER A 27 -0.21 -4.19 6.48
C SER A 27 0.09 -2.79 5.94
N TRP A 28 0.10 -1.78 6.80
CA TRP A 28 0.21 -0.38 6.42
C TRP A 28 0.93 0.49 7.48
N PRO A 29 2.16 0.13 7.89
CA PRO A 29 2.94 0.94 8.83
C PRO A 29 3.49 2.22 8.18
N ASP A 30 3.80 3.22 9.00
CA ASP A 30 4.64 4.35 8.62
C ASP A 30 6.11 3.93 8.68
N VAL A 31 6.73 3.82 7.50
CA VAL A 31 8.14 3.41 7.35
C VAL A 31 9.14 4.57 7.38
N GLU A 32 8.66 5.82 7.47
CA GLU A 32 9.53 7.01 7.51
C GLU A 32 9.67 7.55 8.93
N SER A 33 8.56 7.84 9.61
CA SER A 33 8.59 8.46 10.95
C SER A 33 8.19 7.51 12.09
N GLY A 34 7.62 6.34 11.76
CA GLY A 34 7.11 5.37 12.73
C GLY A 34 5.79 5.79 13.40
N ASN A 35 5.12 6.86 12.93
CA ASN A 35 3.84 7.31 13.47
C ASN A 35 2.69 6.85 12.59
N ASP A 36 2.30 5.59 12.75
CA ASP A 36 1.26 4.94 11.95
C ASP A 36 -0.06 5.72 11.96
N THR A 37 -0.49 6.23 13.12
CA THR A 37 -1.79 6.92 13.22
C THR A 37 -1.80 8.25 12.49
N ARG A 38 -0.68 8.99 12.52
CA ARG A 38 -0.53 10.20 11.70
C ARG A 38 -0.57 9.86 10.21
N PHE A 39 0.14 8.81 9.81
CA PHE A 39 0.15 8.38 8.41
C PHE A 39 -1.24 7.95 7.92
N TRP A 40 -1.99 7.15 8.69
CA TRP A 40 -3.36 6.77 8.35
C TRP A 40 -4.31 7.97 8.27
N LYS A 41 -4.13 8.95 9.15
CA LYS A 41 -4.87 10.21 9.10
C LYS A 41 -4.61 10.95 7.80
N ASP A 42 -3.34 11.12 7.42
CA ASP A 42 -2.95 11.87 6.23
C ASP A 42 -3.45 11.16 4.95
N GLU A 43 -3.36 9.83 4.88
CA GLU A 43 -3.89 9.02 3.78
C GLU A 43 -5.41 9.06 3.68
N TRP A 44 -6.14 8.98 4.81
CA TRP A 44 -7.60 9.14 4.79
C TRP A 44 -8.01 10.53 4.33
N ASN A 45 -7.44 11.58 4.92
CA ASN A 45 -7.79 12.96 4.61
C ASN A 45 -7.49 13.34 3.16
N LYS A 46 -6.38 12.82 2.62
CA LYS A 46 -5.95 13.10 1.26
C LYS A 46 -6.65 12.22 0.23
N HIS A 47 -6.86 10.94 0.50
CA HIS A 47 -7.33 9.97 -0.51
C HIS A 47 -8.63 9.26 -0.10
N GLY A 48 -8.76 8.87 1.16
CA GLY A 48 -9.95 8.18 1.65
C GLY A 48 -11.25 8.99 1.50
N THR A 49 -11.21 10.29 1.74
CA THR A 49 -12.37 11.19 1.57
C THR A 49 -12.95 11.17 0.16
N CYS A 50 -12.16 10.85 -0.86
CA CYS A 50 -12.62 10.73 -2.25
C CYS A 50 -13.43 9.46 -2.52
N SER A 51 -13.55 8.55 -1.55
CA SER A 51 -14.27 7.27 -1.69
C SER A 51 -15.55 7.18 -0.88
N VAL A 52 -15.94 8.26 -0.19
CA VAL A 52 -17.04 8.27 0.81
C VAL A 52 -18.41 7.91 0.27
N GLU A 53 -18.65 8.07 -1.04
CA GLU A 53 -19.88 7.62 -1.69
C GLU A 53 -20.06 6.09 -1.65
N ARG A 54 -18.97 5.34 -1.42
CA ARG A 54 -18.97 3.86 -1.42
C ARG A 54 -18.38 3.25 -0.17
N LEU A 55 -17.37 3.89 0.44
CA LEU A 55 -16.62 3.38 1.57
C LEU A 55 -16.57 4.42 2.68
N ASN A 56 -17.13 4.11 3.84
CA ASN A 56 -16.85 4.88 5.04
C ASN A 56 -15.40 4.65 5.51
N GLN A 57 -14.95 5.42 6.52
CA GLN A 57 -13.55 5.36 6.99
C GLN A 57 -13.11 3.94 7.40
N MET A 58 -13.95 3.19 8.11
CA MET A 58 -13.63 1.82 8.51
C MET A 58 -13.49 0.91 7.28
N GLN A 59 -14.45 0.98 6.36
CA GLN A 59 -14.48 0.16 5.15
C GLN A 59 -13.30 0.47 4.20
N TYR A 60 -12.85 1.72 4.15
CA TYR A 60 -11.65 2.11 3.41
C TYR A 60 -10.41 1.36 3.92
N PHE A 61 -10.20 1.34 5.24
CA PHE A 61 -9.07 0.62 5.83
C PHE A 61 -9.21 -0.90 5.73
N GLU A 62 -10.42 -1.44 5.89
CA GLU A 62 -10.71 -2.87 5.67
C GLU A 62 -10.36 -3.27 4.24
N ARG A 63 -10.86 -2.52 3.25
CA ARG A 63 -10.59 -2.80 1.84
C ARG A 63 -9.10 -2.75 1.52
N SER A 64 -8.37 -1.76 2.05
CA SER A 64 -6.93 -1.66 1.85
C SER A 64 -6.17 -2.82 2.48
N HIS A 65 -6.57 -3.27 3.67
CA HIS A 65 -5.98 -4.45 4.30
C HIS A 65 -6.25 -5.73 3.51
N ASP A 66 -7.48 -5.92 3.02
CA ASP A 66 -7.85 -7.07 2.19
C ASP A 66 -7.09 -7.08 0.87
N MET A 67 -6.87 -5.90 0.26
CA MET A 67 -6.02 -5.76 -0.93
C MET A 67 -4.57 -6.14 -0.63
N TRP A 68 -4.02 -5.73 0.52
CA TRP A 68 -2.68 -6.14 0.94
C TRP A 68 -2.56 -7.66 1.14
N LEU A 69 -3.60 -8.32 1.67
CA LEU A 69 -3.64 -9.78 1.84
C LEU A 69 -3.78 -10.53 0.51
N SER A 70 -4.43 -9.94 -0.49
CA SER A 70 -4.80 -10.64 -1.73
C SER A 70 -3.61 -11.23 -2.50
N TYR A 71 -2.46 -10.54 -2.48
CA TYR A 71 -1.24 -11.00 -3.15
C TYR A 71 -0.01 -10.66 -2.32
N ASN A 72 0.66 -11.69 -1.81
CA ASN A 72 1.95 -11.53 -1.15
C ASN A 72 3.06 -11.33 -2.19
N ILE A 73 3.28 -10.07 -2.58
CA ILE A 73 4.28 -9.70 -3.59
C ILE A 73 5.69 -10.17 -3.19
N THR A 74 6.03 -10.15 -1.90
CA THR A 74 7.32 -10.63 -1.40
C THR A 74 7.53 -12.11 -1.71
N GLU A 75 6.55 -12.96 -1.41
CA GLU A 75 6.65 -14.39 -1.71
C GLU A 75 6.61 -14.68 -3.21
N ILE A 76 5.82 -13.93 -3.99
CA ILE A 76 5.81 -14.04 -5.45
C ILE A 76 7.21 -13.78 -6.03
N LEU A 77 7.88 -12.72 -5.60
CA LEU A 77 9.23 -12.38 -6.08
C LEU A 77 10.27 -13.39 -5.57
N LYS A 78 10.18 -13.80 -4.30
CA LYS A 78 11.07 -14.81 -3.72
C LYS A 78 11.00 -16.14 -4.46
N ASN A 79 9.81 -16.59 -4.85
CA ASN A 79 9.62 -17.82 -5.65
C ASN A 79 10.23 -17.71 -7.07
N ALA A 80 10.44 -16.48 -7.56
CA ALA A 80 11.18 -16.21 -8.79
C ALA A 80 12.69 -15.98 -8.55
N SER A 81 13.19 -16.31 -7.36
CA SER A 81 14.58 -16.06 -6.92
C SER A 81 14.96 -14.57 -6.90
N ILE A 82 13.98 -13.68 -6.78
CA ILE A 82 14.17 -12.24 -6.66
C ILE A 82 14.02 -11.85 -5.19
N VAL A 83 15.15 -11.58 -4.55
CA VAL A 83 15.23 -11.18 -3.15
C VAL A 83 16.01 -9.87 -3.03
N PRO A 84 15.69 -8.98 -2.07
CA PRO A 84 16.42 -7.72 -1.90
C PRO A 84 17.93 -7.95 -1.77
N HIS A 85 18.72 -7.20 -2.52
CA HIS A 85 20.17 -7.34 -2.56
C HIS A 85 20.83 -5.97 -2.79
N PRO A 86 21.99 -5.67 -2.18
CA PRO A 86 22.63 -4.35 -2.27
C PRO A 86 23.17 -3.99 -3.66
N THR A 87 23.65 -4.97 -4.44
CA THR A 87 24.30 -4.72 -5.74
C THR A 87 23.67 -5.43 -6.95
N GLN A 88 23.03 -6.57 -6.77
CA GLN A 88 22.29 -7.27 -7.82
C GLN A 88 21.21 -6.36 -8.38
N THR A 89 21.11 -6.33 -9.71
CA THR A 89 20.08 -5.60 -10.43
C THR A 89 19.14 -6.57 -11.13
N TRP A 90 17.93 -6.09 -11.41
CA TRP A 90 16.91 -6.80 -12.17
C TRP A 90 16.41 -5.90 -13.28
N THR A 91 16.10 -6.49 -14.43
CA THR A 91 15.42 -5.78 -15.50
C THR A 91 13.95 -5.55 -15.11
N TYR A 92 13.30 -4.62 -15.81
CA TYR A 92 11.86 -4.39 -15.63
C TYR A 92 11.05 -5.68 -15.82
N SER A 93 11.39 -6.47 -16.84
CA SER A 93 10.71 -7.74 -17.13
C SER A 93 10.90 -8.79 -16.04
N ASP A 94 12.06 -8.84 -15.38
CA ASP A 94 12.32 -9.80 -14.30
C ASP A 94 11.36 -9.58 -13.13
N ILE A 95 11.05 -8.32 -12.81
CA ILE A 95 10.12 -7.98 -11.72
C ILE A 95 8.66 -8.11 -12.15
N VAL A 96 8.30 -7.60 -13.33
CA VAL A 96 6.90 -7.52 -13.77
C VAL A 96 6.31 -8.88 -14.14
N SER A 97 7.10 -9.77 -14.76
CA SER A 97 6.61 -11.06 -15.24
C SER A 97 6.06 -11.97 -14.14
N PRO A 98 6.78 -12.26 -13.03
CA PRO A 98 6.25 -13.12 -11.98
C PRO A 98 5.01 -12.52 -11.30
N ILE A 99 4.96 -11.21 -11.10
CA ILE A 99 3.78 -10.52 -10.55
C ILE A 99 2.60 -10.64 -11.51
N LYS A 100 2.81 -10.45 -12.82
CA LYS A 100 1.76 -10.59 -13.83
C LYS A 100 1.22 -12.02 -13.90
N THR A 101 2.09 -13.02 -13.85
CA THR A 101 1.71 -14.42 -13.82
C THR A 101 0.86 -14.76 -12.59
N ALA A 102 1.26 -14.28 -11.41
CA ALA A 102 0.55 -14.58 -10.16
C ALA A 102 -0.78 -13.83 -10.02
N THR A 103 -0.87 -12.60 -10.54
CA THR A 103 -2.04 -11.72 -10.36
C THR A 103 -2.98 -11.67 -11.56
N GLY A 104 -2.54 -12.16 -12.72
CA GLY A 104 -3.23 -12.00 -14.00
C GLY A 104 -3.25 -10.56 -14.53
N ARG A 105 -2.54 -9.62 -13.90
CA ARG A 105 -2.55 -8.19 -14.22
C ARG A 105 -1.13 -7.63 -14.28
N THR A 106 -0.88 -6.71 -15.21
CA THR A 106 0.42 -6.03 -15.28
C THR A 106 0.54 -4.99 -14.17
N PRO A 107 1.48 -5.12 -13.21
CA PRO A 107 1.70 -4.11 -12.19
C PRO A 107 2.30 -2.82 -12.75
N THR A 108 2.11 -1.71 -12.04
CA THR A 108 2.88 -0.47 -12.26
C THR A 108 4.04 -0.43 -11.28
N LEU A 109 5.28 -0.34 -11.79
CA LEU A 109 6.47 -0.16 -10.98
C LEU A 109 6.79 1.33 -10.80
N ARG A 110 7.13 1.73 -9.57
CA ARG A 110 7.62 3.07 -9.26
C ARG A 110 9.01 2.93 -8.63
N CYS A 111 10.01 3.51 -9.28
CA CYS A 111 11.39 3.49 -8.81
C CYS A 111 11.79 4.87 -8.29
N LYS A 112 12.74 4.89 -7.34
CA LYS A 112 13.46 6.09 -6.94
C LYS A 112 14.90 5.92 -7.44
N GLN A 113 15.37 6.86 -8.25
CA GLN A 113 16.75 6.84 -8.73
C GLN A 113 17.71 7.07 -7.56
N ASP A 114 18.78 6.30 -7.48
CA ASP A 114 19.87 6.59 -6.58
C ASP A 114 20.59 7.85 -7.08
N LYS A 115 20.72 8.86 -6.22
CA LYS A 115 21.37 10.14 -6.58
C LYS A 115 22.87 9.99 -6.85
N LYS A 116 23.47 8.86 -6.46
CA LYS A 116 24.90 8.56 -6.65
C LYS A 116 25.21 7.94 -8.02
N THR A 117 24.19 7.59 -8.80
CA THR A 117 24.28 7.04 -10.16
C THR A 117 23.50 7.90 -11.13
#